data_AF-A0A3B9QY22-F1
#
_entry.id   AF-A0A3B9QY22-F1
#
_cell.length_a   1.000
_cell.length_b   1.000
_cell.length_c   1.000
_cell.angle_alpha   90.00
_cell.angle_beta   90.00
_cell.angle_gamma   90.00
#
_symmetry.space_group_name_H-M   'P 1'
#
loop_
_entity.id
_entity.type
_entity.pdbx_description
1 polymer ?
#
loop_
_entity_poly.entity_id
_entity_poly.type
_entity_poly.pdbx_seq_one_letter_code
_entity_poly.pdbx_strand_id
1 'polypeptide(L)'
;MLAEAIKQTSTIRFGTLIENPIMRNPAVIAGSIATIDDLDPGRVTLGLGVGDTAVRLMGKKPATVKQLHEATNTIRSLLDGDDLDVTAARPAKLRHSNSSPGRPPIWIATQGPKTLRMAGQIADGVFVRVGTHPDNLNKAVEQVHLGARDAGRQPEDIKIAAIFHTILEDDEARCALISRSAAAGYFEYTPSLFESVGLEWNGPPIEELKSRVWPDFHHASDLEEAGREVSFLSDEAADAFALNGSISKIIDQLSDILTGGLPIDLVIPHPMPTPSVGGDLSRYSDTLATNLLNKFR
;
A
#
# COMPACT_ATOMS: atom_id res chain seq x y z
N MET A 1 14.24 11.38 6.21
CA MET A 1 14.53 10.00 5.77
C MET A 1 14.70 9.93 4.26
N LEU A 2 13.67 10.17 3.43
CA LEU A 2 13.80 10.09 1.96
C LEU A 2 14.93 10.96 1.39
N ALA A 3 14.99 12.25 1.78
CA ALA A 3 16.05 13.16 1.34
C ALA A 3 17.48 12.66 1.69
N GLU A 4 17.64 11.94 2.79
CA GLU A 4 18.94 11.35 3.17
C GLU A 4 19.23 10.12 2.31
N ALA A 5 18.27 9.20 2.18
CA ALA A 5 18.44 7.98 1.38
C ALA A 5 18.71 8.27 -0.11
N ILE A 6 18.09 9.31 -0.67
CA ILE A 6 18.35 9.78 -2.04
C ILE A 6 19.81 10.17 -2.20
N LYS A 7 20.39 10.93 -1.26
CA LYS A 7 21.79 11.36 -1.31
C LYS A 7 22.80 10.20 -1.20
N GLN A 8 22.38 9.08 -0.63
CA GLN A 8 23.23 7.91 -0.43
C GLN A 8 23.15 6.89 -1.59
N THR A 9 22.38 7.18 -2.65
CA THR A 9 22.13 6.24 -3.75
C THR A 9 22.04 6.97 -5.09
N SER A 10 22.22 6.26 -6.20
CA SER A 10 22.26 6.87 -7.54
C SER A 10 21.17 6.42 -8.52
N THR A 11 20.49 5.30 -8.26
CA THR A 11 19.57 4.70 -9.25
C THR A 11 18.24 4.23 -8.67
N ILE A 12 18.20 3.79 -7.42
CA ILE A 12 16.96 3.28 -6.81
C ILE A 12 15.90 4.38 -6.73
N ARG A 13 14.65 4.05 -7.02
CA ARG A 13 13.52 4.98 -6.90
C ARG A 13 13.01 5.00 -5.46
N PHE A 14 12.43 6.12 -5.07
CA PHE A 14 11.91 6.39 -3.74
C PHE A 14 10.46 6.82 -3.82
N GLY A 15 9.73 6.60 -2.73
CA GLY A 15 8.41 7.16 -2.61
C GLY A 15 7.85 7.04 -1.21
N THR A 16 6.73 7.72 -0.99
CA THR A 16 5.93 7.56 0.22
C THR A 16 4.95 6.41 0.03
N LEU A 17 4.72 5.61 1.07
CA LEU A 17 3.67 4.60 1.11
C LEU A 17 3.13 4.52 2.55
N ILE A 18 2.35 5.49 3.02
CA ILE A 18 1.71 6.60 2.29
C ILE A 18 1.76 7.92 3.07
N GLU A 19 1.53 9.03 2.38
CA GLU A 19 1.05 10.28 2.98
C GLU A 19 -0.50 10.31 2.99
N ASN A 20 -1.10 11.18 3.80
CA ASN A 20 -2.57 11.31 3.88
C ASN A 20 -3.02 12.76 4.14
N PRO A 21 -4.20 13.16 3.66
CA PRO A 21 -4.68 14.54 3.76
C PRO A 21 -5.22 14.92 5.15
N ILE A 22 -5.27 13.99 6.11
CA ILE A 22 -5.79 14.25 7.46
C ILE A 22 -4.70 14.79 8.39
N MET A 23 -3.47 14.31 8.20
CA MET A 23 -2.32 14.65 9.04
C MET A 23 -1.57 15.88 8.57
N ARG A 24 -1.59 16.18 7.26
CA ARG A 24 -0.89 17.33 6.68
C ARG A 24 -1.74 18.01 5.62
N ASN A 25 -1.61 19.34 5.54
CA ASN A 25 -2.28 20.12 4.50
C ASN A 25 -1.74 19.69 3.11
N PRO A 26 -2.62 19.53 2.09
CA PRO A 26 -2.21 19.15 0.73
C PRO A 26 -1.08 20.01 0.14
N ALA A 27 -1.09 21.33 0.38
CA ALA A 27 -0.03 22.23 -0.10
C ALA A 27 1.34 21.94 0.56
N VAL A 28 1.34 21.52 1.83
CA VAL A 28 2.56 21.11 2.54
C VAL A 28 3.08 19.79 1.99
N ILE A 29 2.19 18.84 1.69
CA ILE A 29 2.56 17.56 1.07
C ILE A 29 3.20 17.83 -0.31
N ALA A 30 2.56 18.65 -1.14
CA ALA A 30 3.04 19.01 -2.47
C ALA A 30 4.41 19.71 -2.41
N GLY A 31 4.57 20.72 -1.54
CA GLY A 31 5.85 21.40 -1.37
C GLY A 31 6.96 20.46 -0.88
N SER A 32 6.65 19.58 0.08
CA SER A 32 7.62 18.63 0.65
C SER A 32 8.12 17.63 -0.38
N ILE A 33 7.22 17.03 -1.18
CA ILE A 33 7.64 16.05 -2.17
C ILE A 33 8.37 16.70 -3.35
N ALA A 34 7.97 17.90 -3.77
CA ALA A 34 8.69 18.67 -4.79
C ALA A 34 10.13 18.97 -4.34
N THR A 35 10.32 19.41 -3.09
CA THR A 35 11.67 19.65 -2.54
C THR A 35 12.51 18.37 -2.46
N ILE A 36 11.90 17.21 -2.23
CA ILE A 36 12.62 15.93 -2.23
C ILE A 36 12.99 15.52 -3.65
N ASP A 37 12.10 15.70 -4.62
CA ASP A 37 12.36 15.40 -6.03
C ASP A 37 13.42 16.31 -6.63
N ASP A 38 13.49 17.58 -6.22
CA ASP A 38 14.56 18.51 -6.61
C ASP A 38 15.98 18.04 -6.24
N LEU A 39 16.12 17.11 -5.29
CA LEU A 39 17.43 16.54 -4.94
C LEU A 39 17.94 15.57 -6.01
N ASP A 40 17.05 14.83 -6.66
CA ASP A 40 17.37 13.93 -7.77
C ASP A 40 16.11 13.63 -8.62
N PRO A 41 15.81 14.50 -9.62
CA PRO A 41 14.54 14.49 -10.33
C PRO A 41 14.20 13.18 -11.03
N GLY A 42 12.92 12.77 -10.94
CA GLY A 42 12.40 11.58 -11.62
C GLY A 42 12.62 10.27 -10.86
N ARG A 43 13.23 10.34 -9.66
CA ARG A 43 13.38 9.18 -8.76
C ARG A 43 12.33 9.13 -7.67
N VAL A 44 11.45 10.12 -7.55
CA VAL A 44 10.50 10.23 -6.43
C VAL A 44 9.05 9.98 -6.88
N THR A 45 8.31 9.21 -6.09
CA THR A 45 6.87 8.95 -6.26
C THR A 45 6.11 9.35 -4.99
N LEU A 46 5.01 10.09 -5.15
CA LEU A 46 4.12 10.41 -4.05
C LEU A 46 3.04 9.34 -3.92
N GLY A 47 3.13 8.45 -2.93
CA GLY A 47 2.02 7.59 -2.55
C GLY A 47 1.11 8.28 -1.54
N LEU A 48 -0.17 8.36 -1.86
CA LEU A 48 -1.25 8.89 -1.02
C LEU A 48 -2.23 7.79 -0.63
N GLY A 49 -2.94 7.99 0.47
CA GLY A 49 -4.13 7.20 0.78
C GLY A 49 -4.96 7.87 1.87
N VAL A 50 -5.99 7.16 2.31
CA VAL A 50 -6.94 7.71 3.29
C VAL A 50 -6.34 7.88 4.69
N GLY A 51 -5.24 7.17 4.96
CA GLY A 51 -4.66 7.03 6.30
C GLY A 51 -5.50 6.10 7.18
N ASP A 52 -4.88 5.48 8.18
CA ASP A 52 -5.56 4.47 9.00
C ASP A 52 -5.06 4.48 10.44
N THR A 53 -4.26 3.49 10.86
CA THR A 53 -3.71 3.34 12.23
C THR A 53 -3.20 4.66 12.81
N ALA A 54 -2.27 5.34 12.13
CA ALA A 54 -1.70 6.60 12.61
C ALA A 54 -2.74 7.74 12.72
N VAL A 55 -3.76 7.77 11.85
CA VAL A 55 -4.84 8.76 11.90
C VAL A 55 -5.75 8.48 13.10
N ARG A 56 -6.11 7.22 13.32
CA ARG A 56 -6.95 6.77 14.43
C ARG A 56 -6.29 6.98 15.79
N LEU A 57 -4.99 6.69 15.89
CA LEU A 57 -4.18 6.93 17.10
C LEU A 57 -4.14 8.41 17.48
N MET A 58 -4.28 9.31 16.50
CA MET A 58 -4.40 10.75 16.74
C MET A 58 -5.83 11.20 17.06
N GLY A 59 -6.76 10.25 17.30
CA GLY A 59 -8.17 10.53 17.59
C GLY A 59 -8.97 11.04 16.39
N LYS A 60 -8.46 10.87 15.17
CA LYS A 60 -9.09 11.33 13.93
C LYS A 60 -9.69 10.16 13.14
N LYS A 61 -10.56 10.48 12.19
CA LYS A 61 -11.10 9.51 11.23
C LYS A 61 -10.27 9.52 9.94
N PRO A 62 -10.06 8.37 9.29
CA PRO A 62 -9.53 8.30 7.93
C PRO A 62 -10.24 9.25 6.97
N ALA A 63 -9.53 9.70 5.93
CA ALA A 63 -10.13 10.51 4.89
C ALA A 63 -11.25 9.76 4.18
N THR A 64 -12.32 10.48 3.83
CA THR A 64 -13.30 9.99 2.87
C THR A 64 -12.69 9.92 1.47
N VAL A 65 -13.29 9.12 0.58
CA VAL A 65 -12.89 9.07 -0.84
C VAL A 65 -12.89 10.46 -1.48
N LYS A 66 -13.89 11.29 -1.14
CA LYS A 66 -14.00 12.67 -1.61
C LYS A 66 -12.82 13.53 -1.14
N GLN A 67 -12.47 13.48 0.14
CA GLN A 67 -11.34 14.24 0.67
C GLN A 67 -10.01 13.81 0.05
N LEU A 68 -9.80 12.51 -0.16
CA LEU A 68 -8.60 12.02 -0.85
C LEU A 68 -8.56 12.50 -2.31
N HIS A 69 -9.68 12.42 -3.02
CA HIS A 69 -9.79 12.93 -4.40
C HIS A 69 -9.48 14.44 -4.49
N GLU A 70 -10.10 15.27 -3.65
CA GLU A 70 -9.86 16.72 -3.61
C GLU A 70 -8.40 17.05 -3.26
N ALA A 71 -7.82 16.34 -2.29
CA ALA A 71 -6.42 16.51 -1.92
C ALA A 71 -5.47 16.11 -3.05
N THR A 72 -5.71 14.98 -3.72
CA THR A 72 -4.91 14.52 -4.86
C THR A 72 -4.91 15.55 -5.99
N ASN A 73 -6.09 16.09 -6.35
CA ASN A 73 -6.18 17.11 -7.40
C ASN A 73 -5.48 18.41 -6.99
N THR A 74 -5.65 18.84 -5.73
CA THR A 74 -4.95 20.01 -5.20
C THR A 74 -3.42 19.85 -5.29
N ILE A 75 -2.91 18.68 -4.87
CA ILE A 75 -1.48 18.37 -4.92
C ILE A 75 -1.00 18.33 -6.37
N ARG A 76 -1.74 17.67 -7.26
CA ARG A 76 -1.42 17.57 -8.69
C ARG A 76 -1.29 18.95 -9.32
N SER A 77 -2.31 19.80 -9.20
CA SER A 77 -2.28 21.17 -9.74
C SER A 77 -1.10 21.98 -9.21
N LEU A 78 -0.82 21.90 -7.90
CA LEU A 78 0.34 22.58 -7.32
C LEU A 78 1.67 22.06 -7.89
N LEU A 79 1.80 20.74 -8.07
CA LEU A 79 3.00 20.11 -8.60
C LEU A 79 3.19 20.37 -10.11
N ASP A 80 2.10 20.49 -10.87
CA ASP A 80 2.10 20.88 -12.29
C ASP A 80 2.36 22.39 -12.48
N GLY A 81 2.38 23.17 -11.40
CA GLY A 81 2.66 24.60 -11.41
C GLY A 81 1.46 25.49 -11.75
N ASP A 82 0.26 24.92 -11.65
CA ASP A 82 -1.00 25.64 -11.84
C ASP A 82 -1.22 26.68 -10.73
N ASP A 83 -2.03 27.69 -11.06
CA ASP A 83 -2.54 28.64 -10.09
C ASP A 83 -3.77 28.04 -9.39
N LEU A 84 -3.66 27.83 -8.08
CA LEU A 84 -4.75 27.30 -7.27
C LEU A 84 -5.56 28.45 -6.65
N ASP A 85 -6.84 28.54 -6.97
CA ASP A 85 -7.75 29.47 -6.30
C ASP A 85 -7.98 29.01 -4.85
N VAL A 86 -7.50 29.83 -3.92
CA VAL A 86 -7.65 29.62 -2.47
C VAL A 86 -8.48 30.74 -1.83
N THR A 87 -9.28 31.47 -2.62
CA THR A 87 -10.09 32.61 -2.17
C THR A 87 -9.27 33.70 -1.45
N ALA A 88 -8.02 33.86 -1.85
CA ALA A 88 -7.11 34.90 -1.36
C ALA A 88 -6.89 36.00 -2.41
N ALA A 89 -6.18 37.07 -2.05
CA ALA A 89 -5.88 38.17 -2.97
C ALA A 89 -5.05 37.75 -4.20
N ARG A 90 -4.34 36.62 -4.11
CA ARG A 90 -3.59 35.98 -5.20
C ARG A 90 -3.77 34.46 -5.11
N PRO A 91 -3.72 33.74 -6.24
CA PRO A 91 -3.73 32.28 -6.22
C PRO A 91 -2.51 31.73 -5.49
N ALA A 92 -2.67 30.55 -4.90
CA ALA A 92 -1.56 29.78 -4.37
C ALA A 92 -0.82 29.09 -5.52
N LYS A 93 0.52 29.09 -5.45
CA LYS A 93 1.38 28.48 -6.47
C LYS A 93 2.66 27.97 -5.82
N LEU A 94 3.11 26.77 -6.20
CA LEU A 94 4.44 26.30 -5.82
C LEU A 94 5.50 26.99 -6.69
N ARG A 95 6.54 27.54 -6.05
CA ARG A 95 7.60 28.28 -6.77
C ARG A 95 8.60 27.39 -7.49
N HIS A 96 8.73 26.13 -7.05
CA HIS A 96 9.64 25.12 -7.56
C HIS A 96 8.85 23.87 -8.00
N SER A 97 7.75 24.09 -8.70
CA SER A 97 7.00 23.04 -9.41
C SER A 97 7.61 22.80 -10.80
N ASN A 98 7.62 21.57 -11.28
CA ASN A 98 8.14 21.14 -12.60
C ASN A 98 9.66 20.99 -12.74
N SER A 99 10.26 20.15 -11.89
CA SER A 99 11.61 19.62 -12.11
C SER A 99 11.62 18.75 -13.38
N SER A 100 12.59 18.89 -14.28
CA SER A 100 12.72 17.99 -15.44
C SER A 100 13.06 16.58 -14.94
N PRO A 101 12.35 15.51 -15.35
CA PRO A 101 11.52 15.40 -16.56
C PRO A 101 10.01 15.67 -16.39
N GLY A 102 9.53 16.01 -15.19
CA GLY A 102 8.14 16.29 -14.87
C GLY A 102 7.91 16.18 -13.36
N ARG A 103 6.68 16.46 -12.89
CA ARG A 103 6.34 16.26 -11.48
C ARG A 103 6.48 14.79 -11.03
N PRO A 104 6.70 14.54 -9.73
CA PRO A 104 6.57 13.20 -9.16
C PRO A 104 5.22 12.55 -9.53
N PRO A 105 5.20 11.28 -9.97
CA PRO A 105 3.97 10.51 -10.14
C PRO A 105 3.21 10.42 -8.81
N ILE A 106 1.89 10.56 -8.87
CA ILE A 106 1.00 10.44 -7.71
C ILE A 106 0.31 9.08 -7.78
N TRP A 107 0.64 8.24 -6.81
CA TRP A 107 0.08 6.92 -6.65
C TRP A 107 -0.92 6.90 -5.50
N ILE A 108 -1.98 6.09 -5.60
CA ILE A 108 -2.96 5.94 -4.53
C ILE A 108 -2.91 4.51 -3.98
N ALA A 109 -2.65 4.35 -2.68
CA ALA A 109 -2.74 3.07 -2.02
C ALA A 109 -4.14 2.82 -1.48
N THR A 110 -4.73 1.70 -1.86
CA THR A 110 -6.08 1.36 -1.43
C THR A 110 -6.44 -0.12 -1.62
N GLN A 111 -7.56 -0.49 -1.02
CA GLN A 111 -8.14 -1.84 -1.04
C GLN A 111 -9.65 -1.83 -1.23
N GLY A 112 -10.32 -0.68 -1.02
CA GLY A 112 -11.78 -0.57 -1.10
C GLY A 112 -12.24 -0.25 -2.54
N PRO A 113 -13.34 -0.85 -3.04
CA PRO A 113 -13.75 -0.75 -4.44
C PRO A 113 -14.03 0.69 -4.90
N LYS A 114 -14.66 1.51 -4.05
CA LYS A 114 -14.94 2.93 -4.37
C LYS A 114 -13.65 3.74 -4.53
N THR A 115 -12.66 3.48 -3.69
CA THR A 115 -11.38 4.19 -3.73
C THR A 115 -10.52 3.68 -4.88
N LEU A 116 -10.57 2.38 -5.20
CA LEU A 116 -9.90 1.80 -6.38
C LEU A 116 -10.43 2.43 -7.67
N ARG A 117 -11.77 2.54 -7.81
CA ARG A 117 -12.39 3.22 -8.95
C ARG A 117 -12.02 4.69 -9.03
N MET A 118 -12.03 5.41 -7.90
CA MET A 118 -11.56 6.80 -7.86
C MET A 118 -10.07 6.92 -8.24
N ALA A 119 -9.23 6.01 -7.77
CA ALA A 119 -7.81 6.00 -8.10
C ALA A 119 -7.58 5.80 -9.60
N GLY A 120 -8.33 4.91 -10.24
CA GLY A 120 -8.30 4.75 -11.70
C GLY A 120 -8.65 6.02 -12.47
N GLN A 121 -9.51 6.88 -11.92
CA GLN A 121 -9.87 8.15 -12.57
C GLN A 121 -8.69 9.13 -12.56
N ILE A 122 -7.97 9.26 -11.43
CA ILE A 122 -7.07 10.42 -11.21
C ILE A 122 -5.61 10.09 -10.89
N ALA A 123 -5.23 8.85 -10.60
CA ALA A 123 -3.87 8.49 -10.20
C ALA A 123 -2.99 8.12 -11.40
N ASP A 124 -1.67 8.30 -11.26
CA ASP A 124 -0.68 7.81 -12.23
C ASP A 124 -0.34 6.32 -11.96
N GLY A 125 -0.59 5.85 -10.73
CA GLY A 125 -0.55 4.44 -10.37
C GLY A 125 -1.33 4.11 -9.10
N VAL A 126 -1.52 2.84 -8.84
CA VAL A 126 -2.33 2.33 -7.72
C VAL A 126 -1.54 1.26 -6.97
N PHE A 127 -1.37 1.44 -5.66
CA PHE A 127 -0.91 0.38 -4.79
C PHE A 127 -2.13 -0.42 -4.29
N VAL A 128 -2.28 -1.63 -4.79
CA VAL A 128 -3.34 -2.57 -4.46
C VAL A 128 -2.89 -3.44 -3.29
N ARG A 129 -3.60 -3.37 -2.17
CA ARG A 129 -3.35 -4.19 -0.98
C ARG A 129 -4.63 -4.96 -0.65
N VAL A 130 -4.87 -6.12 -1.25
CA VAL A 130 -6.14 -6.86 -1.13
C VAL A 130 -5.95 -8.35 -0.78
N GLY A 131 -4.78 -8.69 -0.22
CA GLY A 131 -4.35 -10.07 -0.04
C GLY A 131 -3.73 -10.67 -1.29
N THR A 132 -3.56 -11.99 -1.27
CA THR A 132 -2.93 -12.82 -2.32
C THR A 132 -3.96 -13.57 -3.16
N HIS A 133 -5.21 -13.66 -2.71
CA HIS A 133 -6.24 -14.40 -3.44
C HIS A 133 -6.52 -13.81 -4.84
N PRO A 134 -6.45 -14.61 -5.93
CA PRO A 134 -6.60 -14.13 -7.30
C PRO A 134 -7.88 -13.33 -7.55
N ASP A 135 -9.02 -13.75 -7.01
CA ASP A 135 -10.30 -13.05 -7.21
C ASP A 135 -10.30 -11.63 -6.60
N ASN A 136 -9.63 -11.42 -5.47
CA ASN A 136 -9.48 -10.09 -4.89
C ASN A 136 -8.62 -9.20 -5.76
N LEU A 137 -7.50 -9.73 -6.27
CA LEU A 137 -6.62 -9.02 -7.20
C LEU A 137 -7.34 -8.66 -8.51
N ASN A 138 -8.06 -9.62 -9.11
CA ASN A 138 -8.85 -9.41 -10.33
C ASN A 138 -9.91 -8.33 -10.14
N LYS A 139 -10.70 -8.41 -9.07
CA LYS A 139 -11.72 -7.39 -8.74
C LYS A 139 -11.08 -6.03 -8.50
N ALA A 140 -9.91 -5.98 -7.87
CA ALA A 140 -9.22 -4.72 -7.63
C ALA A 140 -8.76 -4.05 -8.93
N VAL A 141 -8.11 -4.81 -9.82
CA VAL A 141 -7.70 -4.35 -11.15
C VAL A 141 -8.92 -3.91 -11.96
N GLU A 142 -10.02 -4.66 -11.93
CA GLU A 142 -11.25 -4.30 -12.62
C GLU A 142 -11.79 -2.94 -12.16
N GLN A 143 -11.82 -2.67 -10.85
CA GLN A 143 -12.27 -1.37 -10.34
C GLN A 143 -11.37 -0.22 -10.80
N VAL A 144 -10.05 -0.42 -10.80
CA VAL A 144 -9.10 0.59 -11.32
C VAL A 144 -9.37 0.86 -12.81
N HIS A 145 -9.53 -0.19 -13.61
CA HIS A 145 -9.81 -0.07 -15.04
C HIS A 145 -11.17 0.59 -15.33
N LEU A 146 -12.20 0.30 -14.54
CA LEU A 146 -13.49 1.00 -14.62
C LEU A 146 -13.33 2.48 -14.34
N GLY A 147 -12.54 2.83 -13.31
CA GLY A 147 -12.19 4.22 -13.00
C GLY A 147 -11.51 4.94 -14.15
N ALA A 148 -10.53 4.28 -14.78
CA ALA A 148 -9.83 4.80 -15.96
C ALA A 148 -10.82 5.17 -17.07
N ARG A 149 -11.70 4.22 -17.41
CA ARG A 149 -12.70 4.38 -18.47
C ARG A 149 -13.72 5.47 -18.16
N ASP A 150 -14.17 5.57 -16.91
CA ASP A 150 -15.09 6.65 -16.49
C ASP A 150 -14.49 8.05 -16.73
N ALA A 151 -13.16 8.17 -16.58
CA ALA A 151 -12.42 9.42 -16.81
C ALA A 151 -11.94 9.59 -18.27
N GLY A 152 -12.31 8.68 -19.19
CA GLY A 152 -11.87 8.71 -20.58
C GLY A 152 -10.37 8.41 -20.77
N ARG A 153 -9.74 7.76 -19.79
CA ARG A 153 -8.32 7.35 -19.82
C ARG A 153 -8.21 5.90 -20.28
N GLN A 154 -7.04 5.53 -20.81
CA GLN A 154 -6.75 4.14 -21.09
C GLN A 154 -6.34 3.41 -19.80
N PRO A 155 -6.90 2.22 -19.50
CA PRO A 155 -6.50 1.44 -18.34
C PRO A 155 -5.00 1.19 -18.23
N GLU A 156 -4.33 0.93 -19.36
CA GLU A 156 -2.89 0.68 -19.45
C GLU A 156 -1.99 1.87 -19.08
N ASP A 157 -2.54 3.09 -19.03
CA ASP A 157 -1.81 4.28 -18.58
C ASP A 157 -1.64 4.31 -17.05
N ILE A 158 -2.35 3.45 -16.32
CA ILE A 158 -2.34 3.42 -14.86
C ILE A 158 -1.48 2.26 -14.39
N LYS A 159 -0.38 2.58 -13.72
CA LYS A 159 0.52 1.57 -13.17
C LYS A 159 -0.08 0.87 -11.96
N ILE A 160 0.07 -0.44 -11.86
CA ILE A 160 -0.45 -1.22 -10.74
C ILE A 160 0.70 -1.85 -9.98
N ALA A 161 0.77 -1.56 -8.68
CA ALA A 161 1.62 -2.28 -7.75
C ALA A 161 0.78 -3.16 -6.83
N ALA A 162 1.17 -4.41 -6.67
CA ALA A 162 0.57 -5.29 -5.66
C ALA A 162 1.43 -5.29 -4.40
N ILE A 163 0.81 -5.00 -3.25
CA ILE A 163 1.44 -5.10 -1.93
C ILE A 163 0.97 -6.39 -1.28
N PHE A 164 1.92 -7.26 -0.95
CA PHE A 164 1.65 -8.51 -0.24
C PHE A 164 2.32 -8.47 1.11
N HIS A 165 1.59 -8.81 2.18
CA HIS A 165 2.29 -9.20 3.41
C HIS A 165 3.10 -10.44 3.11
N THR A 166 4.37 -10.43 3.53
CA THR A 166 5.31 -11.51 3.27
C THR A 166 5.90 -11.98 4.59
N ILE A 167 5.54 -13.20 4.97
CA ILE A 167 5.88 -13.85 6.22
C ILE A 167 6.91 -14.93 5.88
N LEU A 168 8.18 -14.52 5.85
CA LEU A 168 9.31 -15.41 5.64
C LEU A 168 9.66 -16.11 6.96
N GLU A 169 9.09 -17.28 7.18
CA GLU A 169 9.24 -18.06 8.40
C GLU A 169 9.26 -19.55 8.09
N ASP A 170 10.26 -20.25 8.62
CA ASP A 170 10.48 -21.69 8.39
C ASP A 170 9.73 -22.53 9.45
N ASP A 171 9.45 -21.97 10.62
CA ASP A 171 8.57 -22.60 11.62
C ASP A 171 7.10 -22.49 11.19
N GLU A 172 6.49 -23.61 10.81
CA GLU A 172 5.12 -23.65 10.31
C GLU A 172 4.08 -23.15 11.31
N ALA A 173 4.24 -23.47 12.61
CA ALA A 173 3.27 -23.08 13.63
C ALA A 173 3.31 -21.56 13.86
N ARG A 174 4.51 -21.00 13.91
CA ARG A 174 4.74 -19.56 14.02
C ARG A 174 4.25 -18.82 12.79
N CYS A 175 4.59 -19.34 11.61
CA CYS A 175 4.14 -18.80 10.32
C CYS A 175 2.62 -18.73 10.23
N ALA A 176 1.92 -19.79 10.66
CA ALA A 176 0.46 -19.83 10.68
C ALA A 176 -0.16 -18.78 11.61
N LEU A 177 0.39 -18.58 12.82
CA LEU A 177 -0.10 -17.55 13.75
C LEU A 177 0.02 -16.14 13.15
N ILE A 178 1.19 -15.80 12.62
CA ILE A 178 1.44 -14.49 12.02
C ILE A 178 0.54 -14.28 10.79
N SER A 179 0.34 -15.34 9.99
CA SER A 179 -0.52 -15.28 8.79
C SER A 179 -1.99 -15.07 9.14
N ARG A 180 -2.49 -15.68 10.23
CA ARG A 180 -3.84 -15.39 10.75
C ARG A 180 -3.96 -13.96 11.25
N SER A 181 -2.93 -13.42 11.92
CA SER A 181 -2.90 -11.99 12.30
C SER A 181 -2.98 -11.10 11.05
N ALA A 182 -2.23 -11.43 9.99
CA ALA A 182 -2.30 -10.70 8.73
C ALA A 182 -3.72 -10.73 8.13
N ALA A 183 -4.35 -11.91 8.05
CA ALA A 183 -5.71 -12.06 7.56
C ALA A 183 -6.74 -11.28 8.39
N ALA A 184 -6.62 -11.33 9.72
CA ALA A 184 -7.48 -10.58 10.63
C ALA A 184 -7.37 -9.06 10.43
N GLY A 185 -6.18 -8.54 10.13
CA GLY A 185 -6.02 -7.12 9.82
C GLY A 185 -6.74 -6.72 8.52
N TYR A 186 -6.75 -7.57 7.48
CA TYR A 186 -7.54 -7.29 6.27
C TYR A 186 -9.04 -7.25 6.58
N PHE A 187 -9.52 -8.21 7.38
CA PHE A 187 -10.91 -8.23 7.83
C PHE A 187 -11.26 -6.99 8.66
N GLU A 188 -10.41 -6.61 9.61
CA GLU A 188 -10.59 -5.45 10.49
C GLU A 188 -10.87 -4.16 9.71
N TYR A 189 -10.19 -3.97 8.58
CA TYR A 189 -10.27 -2.75 7.79
C TYR A 189 -11.23 -2.84 6.61
N THR A 190 -11.35 -4.02 5.99
CA THR A 190 -12.18 -4.24 4.81
C THR A 190 -12.80 -5.64 4.83
N PRO A 191 -13.86 -5.87 5.64
CA PRO A 191 -14.52 -7.17 5.75
C PRO A 191 -14.97 -7.75 4.40
N SER A 192 -15.34 -6.90 3.44
CA SER A 192 -15.76 -7.32 2.10
C SER A 192 -14.69 -8.09 1.32
N LEU A 193 -13.42 -8.03 1.71
CA LEU A 193 -12.35 -8.82 1.10
C LEU A 193 -12.43 -10.32 1.45
N PHE A 194 -13.05 -10.66 2.59
CA PHE A 194 -13.35 -12.06 2.95
C PHE A 194 -14.57 -12.54 2.16
N GLU A 195 -15.64 -11.75 2.18
CA GLU A 195 -16.90 -12.04 1.48
C GLU A 195 -16.68 -12.28 -0.02
N SER A 196 -15.77 -11.51 -0.64
CA SER A 196 -15.47 -11.60 -2.07
C SER A 196 -14.80 -12.90 -2.51
N VAL A 197 -14.26 -13.67 -1.57
CA VAL A 197 -13.57 -14.94 -1.83
C VAL A 197 -14.24 -16.11 -1.11
N GLY A 198 -15.44 -15.90 -0.56
CA GLY A 198 -16.21 -16.94 0.13
C GLY A 198 -15.68 -17.31 1.52
N LEU A 199 -14.82 -16.47 2.11
CA LEU A 199 -14.35 -16.66 3.48
C LEU A 199 -15.32 -16.01 4.47
N GLU A 200 -15.47 -16.65 5.63
CA GLU A 200 -16.36 -16.20 6.70
C GLU A 200 -15.59 -15.91 7.98
N TRP A 201 -16.03 -14.88 8.71
CA TRP A 201 -15.53 -14.58 10.05
C TRP A 201 -16.36 -15.34 11.09
N ASN A 202 -15.84 -16.47 11.55
CA ASN A 202 -16.54 -17.40 12.43
C ASN A 202 -16.20 -17.26 13.93
N GLY A 203 -15.54 -16.16 14.31
CA GLY A 203 -15.14 -15.89 15.69
C GLY A 203 -15.90 -14.73 16.35
N PRO A 204 -15.46 -14.29 17.53
CA PRO A 204 -16.01 -13.12 18.22
C PRO A 204 -15.95 -11.87 17.35
N PRO A 205 -16.84 -10.88 17.56
CA PRO A 205 -16.79 -9.62 16.83
C PRO A 205 -15.39 -8.99 16.86
N ILE A 206 -14.86 -8.57 15.70
CA ILE A 206 -13.49 -8.05 15.59
C ILE A 206 -13.22 -6.89 16.57
N GLU A 207 -14.22 -6.05 16.86
CA GLU A 207 -14.11 -4.94 17.80
C GLU A 207 -13.80 -5.38 19.25
N GLU A 208 -14.23 -6.58 19.65
CA GLU A 208 -13.89 -7.14 20.97
C GLU A 208 -12.43 -7.63 21.03
N LEU A 209 -11.90 -8.09 19.90
CA LEU A 209 -10.53 -8.59 19.81
C LEU A 209 -9.52 -7.44 19.67
N LYS A 210 -9.89 -6.37 18.97
CA LYS A 210 -9.04 -5.17 18.77
C LYS A 210 -8.57 -4.55 20.08
N SER A 211 -9.37 -4.61 21.15
CA SER A 211 -8.94 -4.06 22.45
C SER A 211 -7.78 -4.84 23.09
N ARG A 212 -7.49 -6.05 22.60
CA ARG A 212 -6.42 -6.94 23.10
C ARG A 212 -5.15 -6.87 22.26
N VAL A 213 -5.22 -6.27 21.08
CA VAL A 213 -4.13 -6.23 20.10
C VAL A 213 -3.76 -4.78 19.82
N TRP A 214 -2.51 -4.41 20.08
CA TRP A 214 -2.03 -3.03 19.87
C TRP A 214 -1.02 -2.93 18.71
N PRO A 215 -1.16 -1.92 17.82
CA PRO A 215 -2.28 -0.99 17.69
C PRO A 215 -3.44 -1.55 16.84
N ASP A 216 -3.17 -2.60 16.06
CA ASP A 216 -4.11 -3.34 15.22
C ASP A 216 -3.47 -4.69 14.82
N PHE A 217 -4.19 -5.56 14.11
CA PHE A 217 -3.70 -6.90 13.74
C PHE A 217 -2.58 -6.93 12.68
N HIS A 218 -2.44 -5.88 11.85
CA HIS A 218 -1.37 -5.79 10.86
C HIS A 218 -0.05 -5.30 11.43
N HIS A 219 -0.13 -4.46 12.46
CA HIS A 219 1.02 -3.77 13.06
C HIS A 219 1.25 -4.20 14.51
N ALA A 220 0.69 -5.34 14.92
CA ALA A 220 0.71 -5.76 16.31
C ALA A 220 2.15 -5.81 16.84
N SER A 221 2.37 -5.30 18.06
CA SER A 221 3.68 -5.39 18.71
C SER A 221 4.11 -6.83 18.97
N ASP A 222 3.14 -7.73 19.12
CA ASP A 222 3.32 -9.17 19.19
C ASP A 222 2.34 -9.84 18.21
N LEU A 223 2.86 -10.21 17.04
CA LEU A 223 2.07 -10.83 15.97
C LEU A 223 1.66 -12.28 16.30
N GLU A 224 2.40 -12.97 17.16
CA GLU A 224 2.07 -14.33 17.55
C GLU A 224 0.89 -14.32 18.53
N GLU A 225 0.92 -13.41 19.52
CA GLU A 225 -0.21 -13.23 20.44
C GLU A 225 -1.46 -12.74 19.71
N ALA A 226 -1.31 -11.77 18.79
CA ALA A 226 -2.40 -11.35 17.93
C ALA A 226 -2.96 -12.54 17.12
N GLY A 227 -2.07 -13.38 16.55
CA GLY A 227 -2.45 -14.60 15.85
C GLY A 227 -3.21 -15.61 16.73
N ARG A 228 -2.92 -15.70 18.03
CA ARG A 228 -3.63 -16.57 18.98
C ARG A 228 -5.06 -16.10 19.23
N GLU A 229 -5.29 -14.79 19.34
CA GLU A 229 -6.62 -14.19 19.49
C GLU A 229 -7.55 -14.52 18.31
N VAL A 230 -6.98 -14.76 17.13
CA VAL A 230 -7.70 -15.13 15.90
C VAL A 230 -7.37 -16.54 15.41
N SER A 231 -7.01 -17.44 16.34
CA SER A 231 -6.65 -18.84 16.03
C SER A 231 -7.80 -19.65 15.41
N PHE A 232 -9.04 -19.17 15.47
CA PHE A 232 -10.20 -19.75 14.80
C PHE A 232 -10.21 -19.50 13.27
N LEU A 233 -9.37 -18.59 12.74
CA LEU A 233 -9.23 -18.40 11.30
C LEU A 233 -8.56 -19.62 10.66
N SER A 234 -9.13 -20.08 9.55
CA SER A 234 -8.61 -21.22 8.79
C SER A 234 -7.26 -20.89 8.14
N ASP A 235 -6.52 -21.95 7.80
CA ASP A 235 -5.29 -21.81 7.01
C ASP A 235 -5.58 -21.23 5.62
N GLU A 236 -6.76 -21.54 5.05
CA GLU A 236 -7.25 -20.92 3.81
C GLU A 236 -7.37 -19.40 3.93
N ALA A 237 -7.91 -18.89 5.05
CA ALA A 237 -7.96 -17.46 5.31
C ALA A 237 -6.55 -16.87 5.48
N ALA A 238 -5.65 -17.57 6.16
CA ALA A 238 -4.26 -17.14 6.29
C ALA A 238 -3.54 -17.04 4.93
N ASP A 239 -3.70 -18.07 4.07
CA ASP A 239 -3.10 -18.16 2.74
C ASP A 239 -3.69 -17.16 1.73
N ALA A 240 -4.97 -16.78 1.88
CA ALA A 240 -5.64 -15.81 1.01
C ALA A 240 -5.14 -14.37 1.16
N PHE A 241 -4.42 -14.05 2.26
CA PHE A 241 -4.05 -12.68 2.62
C PHE A 241 -2.56 -12.42 2.81
N ALA A 242 -1.70 -13.44 2.75
CA ALA A 242 -0.26 -13.28 2.87
C ALA A 242 0.53 -14.30 2.04
N LEU A 243 1.66 -13.85 1.49
CA LEU A 243 2.72 -14.75 1.03
C LEU A 243 3.41 -15.30 2.28
N ASN A 244 3.33 -16.59 2.54
CA ASN A 244 3.82 -17.15 3.81
C ASN A 244 4.65 -18.44 3.63
N GLY A 245 5.57 -18.67 4.57
CA GLY A 245 6.38 -19.88 4.68
C GLY A 245 7.85 -19.67 4.29
N SER A 246 8.48 -20.76 3.84
CA SER A 246 9.88 -20.72 3.37
C SER A 246 10.02 -19.88 2.10
N ILE A 247 11.25 -19.45 1.80
CA ILE A 247 11.53 -18.66 0.59
C ILE A 247 11.07 -19.35 -0.70
N SER A 248 11.21 -20.68 -0.79
CA SER A 248 10.75 -21.44 -1.96
C SER A 248 9.23 -21.35 -2.10
N LYS A 249 8.48 -21.56 -1.00
CA LYS A 249 7.02 -21.48 -1.01
C LYS A 249 6.54 -20.08 -1.41
N ILE A 250 7.23 -19.03 -0.94
CA ILE A 250 6.91 -17.64 -1.29
C ILE A 250 7.16 -17.37 -2.78
N ILE A 251 8.25 -17.89 -3.35
CA ILE A 251 8.56 -17.75 -4.77
C ILE A 251 7.50 -18.45 -5.63
N ASP A 252 7.07 -19.65 -5.23
CA ASP A 252 6.05 -20.41 -5.96
C ASP A 252 4.71 -19.66 -5.92
N GLN A 253 4.25 -19.23 -4.74
CA GLN A 253 3.04 -18.41 -4.59
C GLN A 253 3.08 -17.13 -5.45
N LEU A 254 4.20 -16.41 -5.44
CA LEU A 254 4.34 -15.20 -6.26
C LEU A 254 4.36 -15.52 -7.75
N SER A 255 5.01 -16.62 -8.14
CA SER A 255 5.04 -17.08 -9.54
C SER A 255 3.63 -17.39 -10.04
N ASP A 256 2.81 -18.06 -9.23
CA ASP A 256 1.43 -18.40 -9.57
C ASP A 256 0.58 -17.13 -9.76
N ILE A 257 0.74 -16.14 -8.88
CA ILE A 257 0.05 -14.83 -9.01
C ILE A 257 0.48 -14.10 -10.29
N LEU A 258 1.78 -14.02 -10.57
CA LEU A 258 2.32 -13.25 -11.70
C LEU A 258 2.04 -13.93 -13.05
N THR A 259 1.99 -15.25 -13.09
CA THR A 259 1.62 -16.01 -14.30
C THR A 259 0.12 -16.04 -14.56
N GLY A 260 -0.71 -15.63 -13.58
CA GLY A 260 -2.16 -15.51 -13.69
C GLY A 260 -2.68 -14.40 -14.63
N GLY A 261 -1.79 -13.62 -15.26
CA GLY A 261 -2.15 -12.64 -16.30
C GLY A 261 -2.64 -11.28 -15.79
N LEU A 262 -2.50 -11.02 -14.48
CA LEU A 262 -2.77 -9.70 -13.91
C LEU A 262 -1.73 -8.67 -14.40
N PRO A 263 -2.13 -7.44 -14.77
CA PRO A 263 -1.23 -6.39 -15.24
C PRO A 263 -0.50 -5.72 -14.06
N ILE A 264 0.34 -6.47 -13.33
CA ILE A 264 1.12 -5.96 -12.20
C ILE A 264 2.46 -5.42 -12.72
N ASP A 265 2.68 -4.11 -12.60
CA ASP A 265 3.93 -3.45 -12.97
C ASP A 265 5.00 -3.53 -11.86
N LEU A 266 4.56 -3.63 -10.61
CA LEU A 266 5.45 -3.65 -9.44
C LEU A 266 4.91 -4.58 -8.34
N VAL A 267 5.80 -5.38 -7.76
CA VAL A 267 5.49 -6.17 -6.56
C VAL A 267 6.21 -5.57 -5.38
N ILE A 268 5.48 -5.37 -4.28
CA ILE A 268 6.02 -4.88 -3.01
C ILE A 268 5.81 -6.00 -1.99
N PRO A 269 6.84 -6.82 -1.72
CA PRO A 269 6.81 -7.72 -0.59
C PRO A 269 6.98 -6.92 0.70
N HIS A 270 5.91 -6.79 1.45
CA HIS A 270 5.86 -6.07 2.72
C HIS A 270 6.16 -7.04 3.86
N PRO A 271 7.35 -6.99 4.47
CA PRO A 271 7.72 -7.95 5.52
C PRO A 271 6.79 -7.86 6.72
N MET A 272 6.41 -9.03 7.25
CA MET A 272 5.65 -9.16 8.47
C MET A 272 6.18 -10.38 9.26
N PRO A 273 6.84 -10.20 10.42
CA PRO A 273 7.13 -8.95 11.11
C PRO A 273 8.08 -8.01 10.35
N THR A 274 8.01 -6.72 10.66
CA THR A 274 8.97 -5.74 10.16
C THR A 274 10.39 -6.10 10.65
N PRO A 275 11.39 -6.25 9.77
CA PRO A 275 12.71 -6.68 10.18
C PRO A 275 13.38 -5.60 11.03
N SER A 276 14.05 -6.03 12.10
CA SER A 276 14.85 -5.12 12.92
C SER A 276 16.14 -4.72 12.18
N VAL A 277 16.62 -3.49 12.41
CA VAL A 277 17.90 -3.03 11.83
C VAL A 277 19.02 -3.92 12.37
N GLY A 278 19.67 -4.69 11.49
CA GLY A 278 20.62 -5.73 11.85
C GLY A 278 20.29 -7.05 11.16
N GLY A 279 20.40 -8.16 11.90
CA GLY A 279 20.38 -9.53 11.36
C GLY A 279 19.11 -9.91 10.58
N ASP A 280 17.93 -9.48 11.02
CA ASP A 280 16.68 -9.82 10.34
C ASP A 280 16.53 -9.08 9.02
N LEU A 281 16.98 -7.82 8.95
CA LEU A 281 16.92 -7.02 7.73
C LEU A 281 17.86 -7.57 6.66
N SER A 282 19.08 -8.02 7.01
CA SER A 282 19.96 -8.70 6.06
C SER A 282 19.38 -10.03 5.63
N ARG A 283 18.84 -10.84 6.55
CA ARG A 283 18.17 -12.09 6.19
C ARG A 283 17.04 -11.84 5.19
N TYR A 284 16.15 -10.90 5.47
CA TYR A 284 15.01 -10.60 4.60
C TYR A 284 15.45 -10.00 3.27
N SER A 285 16.30 -8.96 3.30
CA SER A 285 16.75 -8.26 2.09
C SER A 285 17.60 -9.17 1.20
N ASP A 286 18.59 -9.87 1.77
CA ASP A 286 19.49 -10.72 0.99
C ASP A 286 18.76 -11.95 0.47
N THR A 287 17.93 -12.60 1.29
CA THR A 287 17.23 -13.82 0.88
C THR A 287 16.13 -13.49 -0.11
N LEU A 288 15.26 -12.54 0.19
CA LEU A 288 14.12 -12.26 -0.68
C LEU A 288 14.55 -11.55 -1.96
N ALA A 289 15.37 -10.50 -1.88
CA ALA A 289 15.78 -9.76 -3.07
C ALA A 289 16.64 -10.63 -3.99
N THR A 290 17.62 -11.37 -3.47
CA THR A 290 18.48 -12.21 -4.32
C THR A 290 17.66 -13.29 -5.03
N ASN A 291 16.80 -14.01 -4.30
CA ASN A 291 16.07 -15.12 -4.90
C ASN A 291 14.94 -14.66 -5.83
N LEU A 292 14.19 -13.60 -5.47
CA LEU A 292 13.16 -13.03 -6.35
C LEU A 292 13.78 -12.46 -7.63
N LEU A 293 14.86 -11.68 -7.52
CA LEU A 293 15.52 -11.10 -8.69
C LEU A 293 16.11 -12.17 -9.62
N ASN A 294 16.58 -13.29 -9.09
CA ASN A 294 17.10 -14.38 -9.90
C ASN A 294 16.00 -15.15 -10.65
N LYS A 295 14.78 -15.21 -10.09
CA LYS A 295 13.65 -15.93 -10.69
C LYS A 295 12.92 -15.14 -11.77
N PHE A 296 12.78 -13.82 -11.59
CA PHE A 296 11.95 -12.95 -12.43
C PHE A 296 12.74 -11.98 -13.34
N ARG A 297 14.03 -12.23 -13.54
CA ARG A 297 14.87 -11.51 -14.52
C ARG A 297 14.72 -12.05 -15.93
#